data_AF-A0A225WY25-F1
#
_entry.id   AF-A0A225WY25-F1
#
_cell.length_a   1.000
_cell.length_b   1.000
_cell.length_c   1.000
_cell.angle_alpha   90.00
_cell.angle_beta   90.00
_cell.angle_gamma   90.00
#
_symmetry.space_group_name_H-M   'P 1'
#
loop_
_entity.id
_entity.type
_entity.pdbx_description
1 polymer ?
#
loop_
_entity_poly.entity_id
_entity_poly.type
_entity_poly.pdbx_seq_one_letter_code
_entity_poly.pdbx_strand_id
1 'polypeptide(L)' 'MQEGLIREMRIDRIKQARDEEVSIAGMKKYLSGSIADLTQAEARSYGKVAADYEADDQDLLFYCTPHAEIGG' A
#
# COMPACT_ATOMS: atom_id res chain seq x y z
N MET A 1 -12.48 -20.02 26.21
CA MET A 1 -12.46 -18.54 26.16
C MET A 1 -11.22 -18.02 25.44
N GLN A 2 -10.02 -18.52 25.73
CA GLN A 2 -8.77 -18.03 25.12
C GLN A 2 -8.56 -18.45 23.65
N GLU A 3 -9.04 -19.63 23.25
CA GLU A 3 -8.96 -20.10 21.86
C GLU A 3 -9.78 -19.25 20.88
N GLY A 4 -10.94 -18.74 21.31
CA GLY A 4 -11.77 -17.84 20.51
C GLY A 4 -11.05 -16.53 20.19
N LEU A 5 -10.41 -15.92 21.19
CA LEU A 5 -9.62 -14.69 21.03
C LEU A 5 -8.42 -14.91 20.10
N ILE A 6 -7.71 -16.04 20.24
CA ILE A 6 -6.59 -16.37 19.35
C ILE A 6 -7.07 -16.55 17.91
N ARG A 7 -8.25 -17.15 17.71
CA ARG A 7 -8.85 -17.32 16.38
C ARG A 7 -9.20 -15.99 15.74
N GLU A 8 -9.82 -15.08 16.49
CA GLU A 8 -10.16 -13.74 16.02
C GLU A 8 -8.91 -12.95 15.62
N MET A 9 -7.88 -12.92 16.48
CA MET A 9 -6.60 -12.26 16.14
C MET A 9 -5.97 -12.80 14.86
N ARG A 10 -6.03 -14.11 14.62
CA ARG A 10 -5.52 -14.71 13.37
C ARG A 10 -6.33 -14.27 12.16
N ILE A 11 -7.66 -14.25 12.27
CA ILE A 11 -8.54 -13.80 11.19
C ILE A 11 -8.25 -12.33 10.86
N ASP A 12 -8.12 -11.48 11.87
CA ASP A 12 -7.89 -10.05 11.66
C ASP A 12 -6.52 -9.79 11.02
N ARG A 13 -5.48 -10.52 11.43
CA ARG A 13 -4.16 -10.42 10.81
C ARG A 13 -4.16 -10.89 9.36
N ILE A 14 -4.93 -11.92 9.02
CA ILE A 14 -5.09 -12.38 7.63
C ILE A 14 -5.82 -11.34 6.79
N LYS A 15 -6.90 -10.74 7.32
CA LYS A 15 -7.61 -9.66 6.64
C LYS A 15 -6.70 -8.46 6.39
N GLN A 16 -5.97 -8.03 7.42
CA GLN A 16 -5.03 -6.93 7.30
C GLN A 16 -3.96 -7.20 6.23
N ALA A 17 -3.32 -8.38 6.26
CA ALA A 17 -2.31 -8.74 5.26
C ALA A 17 -2.89 -8.72 3.83
N ARG A 18 -4.13 -9.23 3.66
CA ARG A 18 -4.81 -9.21 2.36
C ARG A 18 -5.12 -7.78 1.90
N ASP A 19 -5.60 -6.94 2.81
CA ASP A 19 -5.92 -5.55 2.49
C ASP A 19 -4.66 -4.74 2.14
N GLU A 20 -3.54 -5.02 2.82
CA GLU A 20 -2.22 -4.47 2.50
C GLU A 20 -1.71 -4.93 1.12
N GLU A 21 -1.84 -6.23 0.79
CA GLU A 21 -1.49 -6.75 -0.54
C GLU A 21 -2.30 -6.08 -1.66
N VAL A 22 -3.62 -5.92 -1.46
CA VAL A 22 -4.49 -5.21 -2.41
C VAL A 22 -4.07 -3.74 -2.54
N SER A 23 -3.76 -3.08 -1.42
CA SER A 23 -3.30 -1.70 -1.42
C SER A 23 -1.97 -1.53 -2.18
N ILE A 24 -1.01 -2.44 -1.98
CA ILE A 24 0.27 -2.44 -2.68
C ILE A 24 0.07 -2.62 -4.19
N ALA A 25 -0.75 -3.61 -4.59
CA ALA A 25 -1.04 -3.85 -6.01
C ALA A 25 -1.72 -2.64 -6.67
N GLY A 26 -2.66 -1.99 -5.97
CA GLY A 26 -3.32 -0.79 -6.46
C GLY A 26 -2.37 0.41 -6.57
N MET A 27 -1.48 0.61 -5.58
CA MET A 27 -0.48 1.67 -5.61
C MET A 27 0.48 1.52 -6.79
N LYS A 28 0.95 0.31 -7.07
CA LYS A 28 1.81 0.02 -8.23
C LYS A 28 1.14 0.34 -9.56
N LYS A 29 -0.15 0.00 -9.70
CA LYS A 29 -0.94 0.38 -10.88
C LYS A 29 -1.07 1.90 -11.01
N TYR A 30 -1.24 2.60 -9.89
CA TYR A 30 -1.28 4.06 -9.88
C TYR A 30 0.05 4.67 -10.36
N LEU A 31 1.18 4.21 -9.79
CA LEU A 31 2.53 4.71 -10.11
C LEU A 31 2.97 4.38 -11.54
N SER A 32 2.60 3.20 -12.06
CA SER A 32 2.88 2.81 -13.46
C SER A 32 2.00 3.53 -14.49
N GLY A 33 1.03 4.34 -14.05
CA GLY A 33 0.10 5.04 -14.93
C GLY A 33 -1.07 4.18 -15.44
N SER A 34 -1.21 2.96 -14.93
CA SER A 34 -2.33 2.04 -15.24
C SER A 34 -3.62 2.45 -14.49
N ILE A 35 -3.94 3.75 -14.49
CA ILE A 35 -5.03 4.36 -13.71
C ILE A 35 -6.41 3.85 -14.18
N ALA A 36 -6.54 3.43 -15.44
CA ALA A 36 -7.77 2.86 -15.98
C ALA A 36 -8.21 1.55 -15.29
N ASP A 37 -7.27 0.85 -14.64
CA ASP A 37 -7.54 -0.38 -13.89
C ASP A 37 -7.99 -0.12 -12.45
N LEU A 38 -8.06 1.15 -12.04
CA LEU A 38 -8.43 1.58 -10.70
C LEU A 38 -9.80 2.24 -10.71
N THR A 39 -10.54 2.08 -9.62
CA THR A 39 -11.71 2.91 -9.36
C THR A 39 -11.30 4.35 -9.08
N GLN A 40 -12.21 5.30 -9.31
CA GLN A 40 -11.96 6.71 -9.00
C GLN A 40 -11.60 6.94 -7.52
N ALA A 41 -12.18 6.14 -6.61
CA ALA A 41 -11.90 6.22 -5.19
C ALA A 41 -10.48 5.75 -4.87
N GLU A 42 -10.04 4.64 -5.46
CA GLU A 42 -8.68 4.13 -5.32
C GLU A 42 -7.65 5.11 -5.86
N ALA A 43 -7.82 5.60 -7.09
CA ALA A 43 -6.92 6.57 -7.69
C ALA A 43 -6.79 7.84 -6.84
N ARG A 44 -7.92 8.35 -6.31
CA ARG A 44 -7.91 9.49 -5.39
C ARG A 44 -7.21 9.18 -4.06
N SER A 45 -7.35 7.96 -3.54
CA SER A 45 -6.72 7.55 -2.30
C SER A 45 -5.20 7.49 -2.47
N TYR A 46 -4.73 6.78 -3.50
CA TYR A 46 -3.31 6.61 -3.77
C TYR A 46 -2.62 7.92 -4.12
N GLY A 47 -3.26 8.80 -4.90
CA GLY A 47 -2.70 10.11 -5.23
C GLY A 47 -2.36 11.01 -4.04
N LYS A 48 -2.92 10.77 -2.85
CA LYS A 48 -2.58 11.53 -1.63
C LYS A 48 -1.22 11.17 -1.05
N VAL A 49 -0.76 9.95 -1.27
CA VAL A 49 0.45 9.40 -0.64
C VAL A 49 1.47 8.91 -1.69
N ALA A 50 1.11 8.91 -2.98
CA ALA A 50 1.96 8.41 -4.05
C ALA A 50 3.35 9.07 -4.12
N ALA A 51 3.48 10.32 -3.67
CA ALA A 51 4.78 11.01 -3.62
C ALA A 51 5.76 10.39 -2.60
N ASP A 52 5.24 9.64 -1.62
CA ASP A 52 6.03 8.96 -0.60
C ASP A 52 6.45 7.55 -1.03
N TYR A 53 6.09 7.12 -2.25
CA TYR A 53 6.37 5.78 -2.76
C TYR A 53 6.96 5.82 -4.16
N GLU A 54 7.90 4.91 -4.41
CA GLU A 54 8.44 4.64 -5.73
C GLU A 54 8.33 3.15 -6.03
N ALA A 55 8.09 2.80 -7.30
CA ALA A 55 8.14 1.43 -7.78
C ALA A 55 9.33 1.29 -8.74
N ASP A 56 10.12 0.22 -8.59
CA ASP A 56 11.21 -0.08 -9.51
C ASP A 56 10.74 -0.88 -10.74
N ASP A 57 11.68 -1.18 -11.65
CA ASP A 57 11.43 -1.96 -12.86
C ASP A 57 11.02 -3.42 -12.57
N GLN A 58 11.21 -3.91 -11.34
CA GLN A 58 10.79 -5.23 -10.88
C GLN A 58 9.41 -5.21 -10.19
N ASP A 59 8.71 -4.07 -10.26
CA ASP A 59 7.45 -3.82 -9.58
C ASP A 59 7.60 -3.98 -8.06
N LEU A 60 8.74 -3.62 -7.46
CA LEU A 60 8.88 -3.56 -6.01
C LEU A 60 8.56 -2.14 -5.53
N LEU A 61 7.63 -2.03 -4.57
CA LEU A 61 7.20 -0.75 -4.01
C LEU A 61 8.05 -0.40 -2.78
N PHE A 62 8.69 0.76 -2.83
CA PHE A 62 9.51 1.30 -1.75
C PHE A 62 8.83 2.51 -1.13
N TYR A 63 8.98 2.66 0.18
CA TYR A 63 8.62 3.89 0.88
C TYR A 63 9.83 4.83 0.87
N CYS A 64 9.68 5.97 0.22
CA CYS A 64 10.67 7.03 0.18
C CYS A 64 10.46 7.93 1.39
N THR A 65 11.43 7.98 2.31
CA THR A 65 11.40 8.95 3.40
C THR A 65 11.36 10.36 2.79
N PRO A 66 10.44 11.25 3.21
CA PRO A 66 10.47 12.64 2.78
C PRO A 66 11.87 13.16 3.03
N HIS A 67 12.52 13.69 1.99
CA HIS A 67 13.90 14.15 2.03
C HIS A 67 14.08 15.02 3.27
N ALA A 68 14.62 14.45 4.36
CA ALA A 68 15.12 15.26 5.45
C ALA A 68 16.22 16.07 4.77
N GLU A 69 16.03 17.38 4.66
CA GLU A 69 17.04 18.29 4.19
C GLU A 69 18.30 18.01 5.02
N ILE A 70 19.21 17.20 4.48
CA ILE A 70 20.54 17.03 5.03
C ILE A 70 21.23 18.33 4.64
N GLY A 71 21.03 19.36 5.48
CA GLY A 71 21.62 20.67 5.30
C GLY A 71 23.14 20.52 5.17
N GLY A 72 23.65 20.90 4.00
CA GLY A 72 25.07 21.13 3.76
C GLY A 72 25.52 22.49 4.27
#